data_AF-A0A926BUZ0-F1
#
_entry.id   AF-A0A926BUZ0-F1
#
_cell.length_a   1.000
_cell.length_b   1.000
_cell.length_c   1.000
_cell.angle_alpha   90.00
_cell.angle_beta   90.00
_cell.angle_gamma   90.00
#
_symmetry.space_group_name_H-M   'P 1'
#
loop_
_entity.id
_entity.type
_entity.pdbx_description
1 polymer ?
#
loop_
_entity_poly.entity_id
_entity_poly.type
_entity_poly.pdbx_seq_one_letter_code
_entity_poly.pdbx_strand_id
1 'polypeptide(L)'
;MRQQLRQLSGDTAIYGITTVVQRLLSFLLTPFYTWHLTPYDFGIQTGVFATIAFLMVLSNAGMEAAFFRYVASAEDEQQKRTVFWNAIAVNWLVAALLGGLMVALPSLSNSIFLFGLNPQELELVRYAGIIIFLDSASTVALASLRMERRAKTFGAIRIAAIVVNVAVNIWLVAGLKMRVEGVFIAGIFQSAT
;
A
#
# COMPACT_ATOMS: atom_id res chain seq x y z
N MET A 1 -1.80 13.14 -35.58
CA MET A 1 -3.10 12.76 -34.96
C MET A 1 -3.34 11.25 -34.88
N ARG A 2 -3.39 10.47 -35.97
CA ARG A 2 -3.66 9.00 -35.90
C ARG A 2 -2.67 8.19 -35.05
N GLN A 3 -1.36 8.49 -35.11
CA GLN A 3 -0.35 7.83 -34.27
C GLN A 3 -0.49 8.16 -32.77
N GLN A 4 -0.85 9.40 -32.44
CA GLN A 4 -1.07 9.82 -31.04
C GLN A 4 -2.32 9.18 -30.45
N LEU A 5 -3.41 9.07 -31.23
CA LEU A 5 -4.61 8.34 -30.83
C LEU A 5 -4.34 6.84 -30.63
N ARG A 6 -3.50 6.24 -31.48
CA ARG A 6 -3.09 4.83 -31.37
C ARG A 6 -2.20 4.58 -30.15
N GLN A 7 -1.27 5.48 -29.84
CA GLN A 7 -0.48 5.43 -28.60
C GLN A 7 -1.36 5.62 -27.36
N LEU A 8 -2.26 6.61 -27.36
CA LEU A 8 -3.20 6.81 -26.25
C LEU A 8 -4.05 5.58 -26.02
N SER A 9 -4.63 4.98 -27.08
CA SER A 9 -5.43 3.77 -26.95
C SER A 9 -4.63 2.58 -26.40
N GLY A 10 -3.34 2.48 -26.73
CA GLY A 10 -2.46 1.43 -26.21
C GLY A 10 -2.12 1.63 -24.74
N ASP A 11 -1.76 2.84 -24.33
CA ASP A 11 -1.45 3.14 -22.93
C ASP A 11 -2.70 3.06 -22.06
N THR A 12 -3.84 3.60 -22.50
CA THR A 12 -5.12 3.49 -21.80
C THR A 12 -5.57 2.03 -21.66
N ALA A 13 -5.35 1.19 -22.68
CA ALA A 13 -5.64 -0.23 -22.58
C ALA A 13 -4.76 -0.91 -21.52
N ILE A 14 -3.45 -0.64 -21.50
CA ILE A 14 -2.53 -1.24 -20.51
C ILE A 14 -2.89 -0.79 -19.10
N TYR A 15 -3.10 0.51 -18.87
CA TYR A 15 -3.48 1.04 -17.56
C TYR A 15 -4.85 0.52 -17.11
N GLY A 16 -5.83 0.53 -18.00
CA GLY A 16 -7.19 0.04 -17.72
C GLY A 16 -7.20 -1.45 -17.41
N ILE A 17 -6.54 -2.28 -18.23
CA ILE A 17 -6.41 -3.71 -18.01
C ILE A 17 -5.69 -3.98 -16.69
N THR A 18 -4.61 -3.25 -16.40
CA THR A 18 -3.90 -3.36 -15.11
C THR A 18 -4.87 -3.13 -13.96
N THR A 19 -5.57 -2.00 -13.92
CA THR A 19 -6.53 -1.70 -12.84
C THR A 19 -7.67 -2.72 -12.74
N VAL A 20 -8.17 -3.23 -13.87
CA VAL A 20 -9.22 -4.26 -13.89
C VAL A 20 -8.70 -5.57 -13.30
N VAL A 21 -7.52 -6.03 -13.72
CA VAL A 21 -6.90 -7.26 -13.20
C VAL A 21 -6.64 -7.13 -11.69
N GLN A 22 -6.13 -5.97 -11.25
CA GLN A 22 -5.93 -5.70 -9.83
C GLN A 22 -7.24 -5.85 -9.04
N ARG A 23 -8.32 -5.23 -9.51
CA ARG A 23 -9.63 -5.32 -8.85
C ARG A 23 -10.21 -6.73 -8.87
N LEU A 24 -10.05 -7.46 -9.97
CA LEU A 24 -10.52 -8.84 -10.08
C LEU A 24 -9.79 -9.77 -9.10
N LEU A 25 -8.47 -9.63 -8.98
CA LEU A 25 -7.68 -10.41 -8.02
C LEU A 25 -8.07 -10.09 -6.57
N SER A 26 -8.25 -8.81 -6.22
CA SER A 26 -8.73 -8.43 -4.89
C SER A 26 -10.15 -8.93 -4.61
N PHE A 27 -11.02 -8.92 -5.62
CA PHE A 27 -12.39 -9.44 -5.50
C PHE A 27 -12.40 -10.96 -5.28
N LEU A 28 -11.53 -11.71 -5.96
CA LEU A 28 -11.38 -13.16 -5.78
C LEU A 28 -10.88 -13.56 -4.38
N LEU A 29 -10.15 -12.67 -3.70
CA LEU A 29 -9.74 -12.90 -2.30
C LEU A 29 -10.93 -12.81 -1.33
N THR A 30 -11.99 -12.07 -1.66
CA THR A 30 -13.17 -11.95 -0.78
C THR A 30 -13.84 -13.30 -0.50
N PRO A 31 -14.30 -14.10 -1.49
CA PRO A 31 -14.87 -15.42 -1.22
C PRO A 31 -13.85 -16.39 -0.61
N PHE A 32 -12.56 -16.24 -0.93
CA PHE A 32 -11.50 -17.02 -0.30
C PHE A 32 -11.41 -16.77 1.21
N TYR A 33 -11.46 -15.50 1.63
CA TYR A 33 -11.50 -15.10 3.05
C TYR A 33 -12.76 -15.58 3.73
N THR A 34 -13.94 -15.44 3.11
CA THR A 34 -15.20 -15.86 3.71
C THR A 34 -15.27 -17.38 3.95
N TRP A 35 -14.53 -18.19 3.17
CA TRP A 35 -14.50 -19.64 3.34
C TRP A 35 -13.50 -20.11 4.40
N HIS A 36 -12.39 -19.38 4.60
CA HIS A 36 -11.31 -19.78 5.52
C HIS A 36 -11.30 -19.02 6.86
N LEU A 37 -11.90 -17.83 6.94
CA LEU A 37 -11.91 -17.00 8.14
C LEU A 37 -13.27 -17.05 8.84
N THR A 38 -13.25 -16.94 10.17
CA THR A 38 -14.49 -16.79 10.93
C THR A 38 -15.08 -15.39 10.74
N PRO A 39 -16.39 -15.18 10.98
CA PRO A 39 -16.99 -13.84 10.91
C PRO A 39 -16.31 -12.83 11.83
N TYR A 40 -15.80 -13.28 12.98
CA TYR A 40 -15.03 -12.46 13.93
C TYR A 40 -13.71 -12.00 13.31
N ASP A 41 -12.94 -12.95 12.76
CA ASP A 41 -11.66 -12.72 12.09
C ASP A 41 -11.79 -11.75 10.90
N PHE A 42 -12.84 -11.92 10.10
CA PHE A 42 -13.15 -11.05 8.97
C PHE A 42 -13.56 -9.64 9.41
N GLY A 43 -14.26 -9.51 10.54
CA GLY A 43 -14.61 -8.24 11.16
C GLY A 43 -13.37 -7.44 11.60
N ILE A 44 -12.43 -8.10 12.27
CA ILE A 44 -11.15 -7.50 12.66
C ILE A 44 -10.37 -7.06 11.42
N GLN A 45 -10.23 -7.95 10.43
CA GLN A 45 -9.55 -7.63 9.17
C GLN A 45 -10.12 -6.35 8.55
N THR A 46 -11.45 -6.29 8.40
CA THR A 46 -12.12 -5.15 7.77
C THR A 46 -11.92 -3.86 8.57
N GLY A 47 -12.03 -3.91 9.90
CA GLY A 47 -11.83 -2.75 10.77
C GLY A 47 -10.40 -2.20 10.74
N VAL A 48 -9.39 -3.08 10.74
CA VAL A 48 -7.99 -2.67 10.68
C VAL A 48 -7.66 -2.13 9.28
N PHE A 49 -8.12 -2.76 8.19
CA PHE A 49 -7.91 -2.21 6.85
C PHE A 49 -8.62 -0.87 6.63
N ALA A 50 -9.79 -0.64 7.25
CA ALA A 50 -10.44 0.67 7.24
C ALA A 50 -9.57 1.73 7.94
N THR A 51 -8.96 1.37 9.07
CA THR A 51 -8.02 2.24 9.79
C THR A 51 -6.76 2.53 8.96
N ILE A 52 -6.19 1.51 8.31
CA ILE A 52 -5.06 1.66 7.38
C ILE A 52 -5.44 2.64 6.25
N ALA A 53 -6.60 2.45 5.62
CA ALA A 53 -7.04 3.32 4.52
C ALA A 53 -7.19 4.78 4.97
N PHE A 54 -7.79 5.01 6.14
CA PHE A 54 -7.92 6.34 6.72
C PHE A 54 -6.55 6.98 7.00
N LEU A 55 -5.64 6.24 7.64
CA LEU A 55 -4.29 6.73 7.93
C LEU A 55 -3.48 6.97 6.66
N MET A 56 -3.62 6.14 5.62
CA MET A 56 -2.95 6.36 4.34
C MET A 56 -3.40 7.67 3.68
N VAL A 57 -4.68 8.03 3.78
CA VAL A 57 -5.17 9.32 3.27
C VAL A 57 -4.48 10.47 4.01
N LEU A 58 -4.30 10.36 5.33
CA LEU A 58 -3.59 11.37 6.12
C LEU A 58 -2.09 11.40 5.79
N SER A 59 -1.42 10.24 5.72
CA SER A 59 0.03 10.16 5.44
C SER A 59 0.38 10.70 4.05
N ASN A 60 -0.46 10.45 3.06
CA ASN A 60 -0.21 10.85 1.67
C ASN A 60 -0.91 12.17 1.30
N ALA A 61 -1.57 12.83 2.25
CA ALA A 61 -2.32 14.06 2.02
C ALA A 61 -1.41 15.15 1.43
N GLY A 62 -1.70 15.56 0.19
CA GLY A 62 -0.97 16.64 -0.48
C GLY A 62 0.46 16.30 -0.92
N MET A 63 0.98 15.11 -0.62
CA MET A 63 2.36 14.71 -0.95
C MET A 63 2.57 14.62 -2.48
N GLU A 64 1.66 13.98 -3.20
CA GLU A 64 1.73 13.86 -4.67
C GLU A 64 1.62 15.23 -5.35
N ALA A 65 0.66 16.05 -4.92
CA ALA A 65 0.44 17.38 -5.47
C ALA A 65 1.63 18.32 -5.21
N ALA A 66 2.20 18.28 -4.00
CA ALA A 66 3.40 19.02 -3.66
C ALA A 66 4.58 18.58 -4.53
N PHE A 67 4.83 17.28 -4.64
CA PHE A 67 5.91 16.73 -5.46
C PHE A 67 5.78 17.19 -6.92
N PHE A 68 4.61 17.08 -7.54
CA PHE A 68 4.39 17.51 -8.92
C PHE A 68 4.61 19.01 -9.11
N ARG A 69 4.15 19.83 -8.16
CA ARG A 69 4.37 21.27 -8.21
C ARG A 69 5.86 21.62 -8.16
N TYR A 70 6.62 21.05 -7.24
CA TYR A 70 8.05 21.38 -7.09
C TYR A 70 8.92 20.83 -8.22
N VAL A 71 8.58 19.67 -8.80
CA VAL A 71 9.30 19.15 -9.97
C VAL A 71 9.01 19.99 -11.21
N ALA A 72 7.78 20.49 -11.38
CA ALA A 72 7.43 21.36 -12.50
C ALA A 72 8.10 22.74 -12.44
N SER A 73 8.43 23.24 -11.25
CA SER A 73 9.13 24.52 -11.05
C SER A 73 10.66 24.41 -11.06
N ALA A 74 11.23 23.22 -11.23
CA ALA A 74 12.68 23.03 -11.25
C ALA A 74 13.25 23.31 -12.65
N GLU A 75 14.20 24.23 -12.73
CA GLU A 75 14.80 24.69 -14.00
C GLU A 75 15.89 23.72 -14.48
N ASP A 76 16.69 23.17 -13.55
CA ASP A 76 17.79 22.27 -13.84
C ASP A 76 17.56 20.82 -13.39
N GLU A 77 18.23 19.89 -14.05
CA GLU A 77 18.17 18.45 -13.75
C GLU A 77 18.71 18.12 -12.34
N GLN A 78 19.70 18.90 -11.88
CA GLN A 78 20.22 18.79 -10.53
C GLN A 78 19.18 19.23 -9.48
N GLN A 79 18.39 20.27 -9.79
CA GLN A 79 17.32 20.76 -8.92
C GLN A 79 16.15 19.76 -8.87
N LYS A 80 15.79 19.14 -10.00
CA LYS A 80 14.80 18.04 -10.06
C LYS A 80 15.21 16.86 -9.18
N ARG A 81 16.48 16.47 -9.23
CA ARG A 81 17.03 15.39 -8.40
C ARG A 81 16.98 15.72 -6.91
N THR A 82 17.30 16.96 -6.53
CA THR A 82 17.20 17.43 -5.14
C THR A 82 15.76 17.45 -4.64
N VAL A 83 14.82 17.95 -5.46
CA VAL A 83 13.38 17.93 -5.14
C VAL A 83 12.88 16.49 -4.94
N PHE A 84 13.32 15.56 -5.79
CA PHE A 84 12.96 14.14 -5.65
C PHE A 84 13.45 13.54 -4.34
N TRP A 85 14.73 13.72 -3.99
CA TRP A 85 15.26 13.21 -2.72
C TRP A 85 14.63 13.88 -1.51
N ASN A 86 14.36 15.18 -1.57
CA ASN A 86 13.67 15.89 -0.49
C ASN A 86 12.24 15.40 -0.31
N ALA A 87 11.51 15.17 -1.41
CA ALA A 87 10.15 14.63 -1.36
C ALA A 87 10.13 13.21 -0.78
N ILE A 88 11.08 12.36 -1.18
CA ILE A 88 11.25 11.04 -0.57
C ILE A 88 11.55 11.15 0.92
N ALA A 89 12.51 11.99 1.31
CA ALA A 89 12.92 12.14 2.71
C ALA A 89 11.76 12.63 3.60
N VAL A 90 11.01 13.64 3.16
CA VAL A 90 9.84 14.15 3.90
C VAL A 90 8.75 13.07 3.98
N ASN A 91 8.49 12.36 2.88
CA ASN A 91 7.50 11.29 2.87
C ASN A 91 7.89 10.13 3.80
N TRP A 92 9.17 9.76 3.82
CA TRP A 92 9.69 8.74 4.72
C TRP A 92 9.62 9.18 6.18
N LEU A 93 9.87 10.47 6.46
CA LEU A 93 9.68 11.03 7.80
C LEU A 93 8.21 10.94 8.24
N VAL A 94 7.27 11.35 7.40
CA VAL A 94 5.82 11.26 7.71
C VAL A 94 5.39 9.80 7.88
N ALA A 95 5.83 8.93 6.99
CA ALA A 95 5.57 7.49 7.06
C ALA A 95 6.16 6.87 8.35
N ALA A 96 7.39 7.24 8.72
CA ALA A 96 8.05 6.77 9.94
C ALA A 96 7.37 7.28 11.20
N LEU A 97 6.89 8.54 11.20
CA LEU A 97 6.16 9.09 12.34
C LEU A 97 4.81 8.37 12.53
N LEU A 98 4.01 8.24 11.47
CA LEU A 98 2.67 7.63 11.56
C LEU A 98 2.74 6.10 11.73
N GLY A 99 3.53 5.43 10.90
CA GLY A 99 3.73 3.97 10.98
C GLY A 99 4.52 3.56 12.23
N GLY A 100 5.55 4.31 12.60
CA GLY A 100 6.33 4.08 13.81
C GLY A 100 5.52 4.32 15.09
N LEU A 101 4.64 5.33 15.12
CA LEU A 101 3.70 5.52 16.22
C LEU A 101 2.76 4.32 16.37
N MET A 102 2.20 3.81 15.27
CA MET A 102 1.36 2.60 15.25
C MET A 102 2.11 1.36 15.74
N VAL A 103 3.38 1.20 15.38
CA VAL A 103 4.23 0.08 15.86
C VAL A 103 4.61 0.22 17.33
N ALA A 104 4.83 1.45 17.80
CA ALA A 104 5.26 1.73 19.17
C ALA A 104 4.09 1.77 20.19
N LEU A 105 2.88 2.11 19.73
CA LEU A 105 1.67 2.18 20.56
C LEU A 105 1.40 0.89 21.37
N PRO A 106 1.44 -0.32 20.77
CA PRO A 106 1.31 -1.58 21.50
C PRO A 106 2.36 -1.79 22.59
N SER A 107 3.59 -1.31 22.38
CA SER A 107 4.73 -1.49 23.29
C SER A 107 4.78 -0.45 24.42
N LEU A 108 4.29 0.76 24.15
CA LEU A 108 4.22 1.86 25.14
C LEU A 108 3.01 1.70 26.06
N SER A 109 1.97 1.04 25.57
CA SER A 109 0.77 0.80 26.36
C SER A 109 0.86 -0.58 27.00
N ASN A 110 0.87 -0.63 28.33
CA ASN A 110 0.51 -1.83 29.09
C ASN A 110 -1.02 -2.09 29.00
N SER A 111 -1.63 -1.75 27.86
CA SER A 111 -3.05 -1.46 27.76
C SER A 111 -3.80 -2.59 27.04
N ILE A 112 -3.84 -3.71 27.74
CA ILE A 112 -5.06 -4.53 27.76
C ILE A 112 -6.29 -3.65 28.14
N PHE A 113 -6.05 -2.47 28.75
CA PHE A 113 -7.05 -1.60 29.36
C PHE A 113 -7.55 -0.38 28.55
N LEU A 114 -6.83 0.16 27.54
CA LEU A 114 -7.28 1.39 26.83
C LEU A 114 -8.18 1.09 25.63
N PHE A 115 -8.04 -0.09 25.02
CA PHE A 115 -8.88 -0.51 23.88
C PHE A 115 -9.56 -1.88 24.09
N GLY A 116 -9.30 -2.59 25.19
CA GLY A 116 -9.87 -3.91 25.44
C GLY A 116 -9.42 -5.00 24.46
N LEU A 117 -8.28 -4.79 23.78
CA LEU A 117 -7.79 -5.64 22.71
C LEU A 117 -7.02 -6.84 23.26
N ASN A 118 -7.20 -7.99 22.62
CA ASN A 118 -6.46 -9.21 22.93
C ASN A 118 -4.98 -9.08 22.48
N PRO A 119 -4.05 -9.88 23.05
CA PRO A 119 -2.64 -9.91 22.63
C PRO A 119 -2.45 -10.14 21.13
N GLN A 120 -3.31 -10.96 20.51
CA GLN A 120 -3.30 -11.21 19.07
C GLN A 120 -3.71 -9.97 18.25
N GLU A 121 -4.65 -9.16 18.75
CA GLU A 121 -5.13 -7.96 18.06
C GLU A 121 -4.08 -6.83 18.12
N LEU A 122 -3.27 -6.79 19.18
CA LEU A 122 -2.13 -5.87 19.29
C LEU A 122 -1.04 -6.15 18.24
N GLU A 123 -0.79 -7.42 17.90
CA GLU A 123 0.13 -7.76 16.80
C GLU A 123 -0.41 -7.32 15.43
N LEU A 124 -1.73 -7.37 15.22
CA LEU A 124 -2.34 -6.87 13.98
C LEU A 124 -2.16 -5.37 13.80
N VAL A 125 -2.24 -4.58 14.88
CA VAL A 125 -1.94 -3.15 14.86
C VAL A 125 -0.48 -2.90 14.48
N ARG A 126 0.44 -3.74 14.96
CA ARG A 126 1.86 -3.67 14.58
C ARG A 126 2.07 -3.96 13.09
N TYR A 127 1.42 -4.99 12.55
CA TYR A 127 1.47 -5.27 11.11
C TYR A 127 0.85 -4.14 10.28
N ALA A 128 -0.26 -3.56 10.74
CA ALA A 128 -0.87 -2.39 10.09
C ALA A 128 0.08 -1.19 10.03
N GLY A 129 0.83 -0.92 11.12
CA GLY A 129 1.84 0.14 11.15
C GLY A 129 2.97 -0.08 10.13
N ILE A 130 3.42 -1.33 9.95
CA ILE A 130 4.42 -1.69 8.94
C ILE A 130 3.88 -1.50 7.52
N ILE A 131 2.63 -1.93 7.26
CA ILE A 131 1.96 -1.74 5.96
C ILE A 131 1.88 -0.25 5.63
N ILE A 132 1.40 0.58 6.57
CA ILE A 132 1.27 2.03 6.37
C ILE A 132 2.63 2.65 6.07
N PHE A 133 3.68 2.24 6.80
CA PHE A 133 5.04 2.73 6.57
C PHE A 133 5.50 2.42 5.14
N LEU A 134 5.43 1.15 4.73
CA LEU A 134 5.89 0.70 3.42
C LEU A 134 5.09 1.30 2.27
N ASP A 135 3.76 1.31 2.38
CA ASP A 135 2.89 1.84 1.34
C ASP A 135 3.09 3.35 1.19
N SER A 136 3.08 4.09 2.32
CA SER A 136 3.29 5.53 2.29
C SER A 136 4.66 5.87 1.73
N ALA A 137 5.72 5.19 2.18
CA ALA A 137 7.09 5.41 1.69
C ALA A 137 7.23 5.21 0.17
N SER A 138 6.49 4.25 -0.38
CA SER A 138 6.52 3.89 -1.80
C SER A 138 5.70 4.84 -2.69
N THR A 139 4.73 5.59 -2.13
CA THR A 139 3.85 6.48 -2.90
C THR A 139 4.62 7.50 -3.74
N VAL A 140 5.61 8.20 -3.17
CA VAL A 140 6.37 9.24 -3.88
C VAL A 140 7.25 8.65 -4.99
N ALA A 141 7.87 7.48 -4.75
CA ALA A 141 8.65 6.78 -5.77
C ALA A 141 7.76 6.28 -6.92
N LEU A 142 6.55 5.82 -6.62
CA LEU A 142 5.57 5.45 -7.64
C LEU A 142 4.98 6.66 -8.36
N ALA A 143 4.88 7.82 -7.71
CA ALA A 143 4.47 9.08 -8.32
C ALA A 143 5.53 9.61 -9.31
N SER A 144 6.83 9.45 -9.04
CA SER A 144 7.88 9.84 -9.99
C SER A 144 7.88 8.99 -11.25
N LEU A 145 7.65 7.67 -11.14
CA LEU A 145 7.49 6.78 -12.29
C LEU A 145 6.31 7.19 -13.20
N ARG A 146 5.23 7.73 -12.61
CA ARG A 146 4.10 8.30 -13.37
C ARG A 146 4.51 9.57 -14.11
N MET A 147 5.29 10.46 -13.48
CA MET A 147 5.78 11.69 -14.14
C MET A 147 6.71 11.39 -15.32
N GLU A 148 7.59 10.41 -15.20
CA GLU A 148 8.51 10.01 -16.28
C GLU A 148 7.84 9.24 -17.43
N ARG A 149 6.50 9.11 -17.41
CA ARG A 149 5.71 8.30 -18.37
C ARG A 149 6.17 6.85 -18.48
N ARG A 150 6.79 6.28 -17.44
CA ARG A 150 7.18 4.86 -17.37
C ARG A 150 6.00 3.98 -16.95
N ALA A 151 4.91 4.11 -17.69
CA ALA A 151 3.62 3.44 -17.50
C ALA A 151 3.73 1.94 -17.26
N LYS A 152 4.53 1.28 -18.11
CA LYS A 152 4.69 -0.17 -18.13
C LYS A 152 5.35 -0.68 -16.85
N THR A 153 6.36 0.03 -16.35
CA THR A 153 7.07 -0.33 -15.11
C THR A 153 6.15 -0.16 -13.90
N PHE A 154 5.41 0.95 -13.82
CA PHE A 154 4.42 1.17 -12.75
C PHE A 154 3.36 0.07 -12.73
N GLY A 155 2.78 -0.25 -13.89
CA GLY A 155 1.77 -1.31 -14.00
C GLY A 155 2.34 -2.69 -13.63
N ALA A 156 3.55 -3.00 -14.08
CA ALA A 156 4.22 -4.27 -13.76
C ALA A 156 4.48 -4.44 -12.26
N ILE A 157 5.01 -3.42 -11.58
CA ILE A 157 5.23 -3.44 -10.12
C ILE A 157 3.90 -3.66 -9.39
N ARG A 158 2.88 -2.88 -9.78
CA ARG A 158 1.55 -2.93 -9.18
C ARG A 158 0.83 -4.26 -9.37
N ILE A 159 1.02 -4.92 -10.51
CA ILE A 159 0.50 -6.28 -10.75
C ILE A 159 1.32 -7.30 -9.97
N ALA A 160 2.65 -7.21 -10.00
CA ALA A 160 3.54 -8.12 -9.27
C ALA A 160 3.23 -8.11 -7.77
N ALA A 161 3.05 -6.93 -7.17
CA ALA A 161 2.68 -6.79 -5.77
C ALA A 161 1.38 -7.54 -5.42
N ILE A 162 0.34 -7.44 -6.26
CA ILE A 162 -0.93 -8.13 -6.01
C ILE A 162 -0.82 -9.63 -6.28
N VAL A 163 -0.06 -10.04 -7.28
CA VAL A 163 0.20 -11.47 -7.52
C VAL A 163 0.94 -12.09 -6.33
N VAL A 164 1.95 -11.39 -5.80
CA VAL A 164 2.64 -11.78 -4.55
C VAL A 164 1.65 -11.83 -3.39
N ASN A 165 0.79 -10.80 -3.23
CA ASN A 165 -0.23 -10.79 -2.18
C ASN A 165 -1.16 -12.01 -2.26
N VAL A 166 -1.67 -12.33 -3.44
CA VAL A 166 -2.58 -13.46 -3.65
C VAL A 166 -1.85 -14.78 -3.41
N ALA A 167 -0.65 -14.94 -3.94
CA ALA A 167 0.15 -16.16 -3.76
C ALA A 167 0.48 -16.41 -2.28
N VAL A 168 0.92 -15.36 -1.57
CA VAL A 168 1.24 -15.43 -0.14
C VAL A 168 -0.03 -15.65 0.70
N ASN A 169 -1.15 -15.00 0.37
CA ASN A 169 -2.43 -15.25 1.04
C ASN A 169 -2.86 -16.71 0.91
N ILE A 170 -2.83 -17.27 -0.31
CA ILE A 170 -3.19 -18.67 -0.54
C ILE A 170 -2.25 -19.59 0.24
N TRP A 171 -0.94 -19.33 0.20
CA TRP A 171 0.04 -20.17 0.88
C TRP A 171 -0.08 -20.13 2.42
N LEU A 172 -0.23 -18.94 3.01
CA LEU A 172 -0.34 -18.77 4.46
C LEU A 172 -1.70 -19.21 5.02
N VAL A 173 -2.79 -18.84 4.35
CA VAL A 173 -4.15 -19.08 4.85
C VAL A 173 -4.62 -20.50 4.53
N ALA A 174 -4.38 -21.00 3.31
CA ALA A 174 -4.79 -22.37 2.95
C ALA A 174 -3.75 -23.42 3.33
N GLY A 175 -2.45 -23.12 3.20
CA GLY A 175 -1.37 -24.08 3.48
C GLY A 175 -1.02 -24.19 4.97
N LEU A 176 -0.75 -23.05 5.62
CA LEU A 176 -0.33 -23.00 7.04
C LEU A 176 -1.50 -22.85 8.02
N LYS A 177 -2.74 -22.73 7.54
CA LYS A 177 -3.96 -22.49 8.35
C LYS A 177 -3.85 -21.28 9.28
N MET A 178 -3.00 -20.31 8.95
CA MET A 178 -2.94 -19.05 9.67
C MET A 178 -4.22 -18.26 9.35
N ARG A 179 -4.92 -17.80 10.38
CA ARG A 179 -6.19 -17.07 10.26
C ARG A 179 -5.94 -15.64 9.78
N VAL A 180 -6.26 -14.65 10.62
CA VAL A 180 -6.15 -13.22 10.28
C VAL A 180 -4.71 -12.80 10.07
N GLU A 181 -3.78 -13.32 10.88
CA GLU A 181 -2.35 -12.97 10.81
C GLU A 181 -1.74 -13.21 9.42
N GLY A 182 -2.12 -14.31 8.76
CA GLY A 182 -1.65 -14.65 7.42
C GLY A 182 -2.00 -13.58 6.38
N VAL A 183 -3.17 -12.95 6.52
CA VAL A 183 -3.62 -11.88 5.65
C VAL A 183 -2.78 -10.61 5.83
N PHE A 184 -2.44 -10.27 7.08
CA PHE A 184 -1.62 -9.10 7.37
C PHE A 184 -0.17 -9.29 6.92
N ILE A 185 0.40 -10.48 7.11
CA ILE A 185 1.73 -10.81 6.60
C ILE A 185 1.75 -10.73 5.07
N ALA A 186 0.74 -11.26 4.39
CA ALA A 186 0.60 -11.13 2.95
C ALA A 186 0.50 -9.65 2.50
N GLY A 187 -0.15 -8.80 3.31
CA GLY A 187 -0.19 -7.35 3.12
C GLY A 187 1.21 -6.71 3.20
N ILE A 188 2.04 -7.12 4.14
CA ILE A 188 3.43 -6.62 4.26
C ILE A 188 4.25 -7.00 3.01
N PHE A 189 4.14 -8.25 2.55
CA PHE A 189 4.84 -8.70 1.33
C PHE A 189 4.37 -7.94 0.09
N GLN A 190 3.07 -7.65 -0.01
CA GLN A 190 2.53 -6.80 -1.06
C GLN A 190 3.17 -5.41 -1.05
N SER A 191 3.19 -4.76 0.11
CA SER A 191 3.71 -3.40 0.26
C SER A 191 5.22 -3.31 0.09
N ALA A 192 5.94 -4.41 0.27
CA ALA A 192 7.39 -4.50 0.06
C ALA A 192 7.80 -4.77 -1.40
N THR A 193 6.85 -5.15 -2.28
CA THR A 193 7.09 -5.51 -3.69
C THR A 193 6.90 -4.32 -4.62
#